data_AF-A0A1R1LTW8-F1
#
_entry.id   AF-A0A1R1LTW8-F1
#
_cell.length_a   1.000
_cell.length_b   1.000
_cell.length_c   1.000
_cell.angle_alpha   90.00
_cell.angle_beta   90.00
_cell.angle_gamma   90.00
#
_symmetry.space_group_name_H-M   'P 1'
#
loop_
_entity.id
_entity.type
_entity.pdbx_description
1 polymer ?
#
loop_
_entity_poly.entity_id
_entity_poly.type
_entity_poly.pdbx_seq_one_letter_code
_entity_poly.pdbx_strand_id
1 'polypeptide(L)'
;MLGILLTVNNQQLVSIDLVFIQIPQASLARWLIASFLLGALVSMIFGSLAVVALKTRLRRANRQLNSSNRELDKLKTASIA
;
A
#
# COMPACT_ATOMS: atom_id res chain seq x y z
N MET A 1 -28.08 4.76 -1.40
CA MET A 1 -29.14 5.17 -0.46
C MET A 1 -28.70 5.20 1.01
N LEU A 2 -27.83 4.29 1.48
CA LEU A 2 -27.35 4.28 2.88
C LEU A 2 -26.69 5.60 3.35
N GLY A 3 -25.91 6.28 2.49
CA GLY A 3 -25.27 7.55 2.84
C GLY A 3 -26.24 8.72 3.11
N ILE A 4 -27.45 8.66 2.55
CA ILE A 4 -28.49 9.68 2.76
C ILE A 4 -29.09 9.52 4.17
N LEU A 5 -29.32 8.27 4.60
CA LEU A 5 -29.81 7.95 5.95
C LEU A 5 -28.80 8.35 7.04
N LEU A 6 -27.50 8.12 6.79
CA LEU A 6 -26.41 8.56 7.67
C LEU A 6 -26.36 10.10 7.83
N THR A 7 -26.64 10.84 6.76
CA THR A 7 -26.57 12.31 6.75
C THR A 7 -27.79 12.97 7.41
N VAL A 8 -28.99 12.43 7.22
CA VAL A 8 -30.23 12.98 7.79
C VAL A 8 -30.32 12.77 9.29
N ASN A 9 -29.89 11.61 9.79
CA ASN A 9 -30.03 11.27 11.22
C ASN A 9 -28.85 11.78 12.09
N ASN A 10 -27.68 12.05 11.49
CA ASN A 10 -26.47 12.49 12.20
C ASN A 10 -26.05 13.92 11.82
N GLN A 11 -27.00 14.86 11.79
CA GLN A 11 -26.72 16.29 11.59
C GLN A 11 -26.00 16.96 12.78
N GLN A 12 -25.81 16.23 13.88
CA GLN A 12 -25.10 16.73 15.03
C GLN A 12 -23.64 17.05 14.65
N LEU A 13 -23.28 18.32 14.76
CA LEU A 13 -21.93 18.81 14.52
C LEU A 13 -21.05 18.33 15.67
N VAL A 14 -20.07 17.48 15.36
CA VAL A 14 -19.12 16.95 16.35
C VAL A 14 -17.75 17.51 16.01
N SER A 15 -17.14 18.20 16.97
CA SER A 15 -15.71 18.49 16.91
C SER A 15 -14.97 17.22 17.27
N ILE A 16 -14.19 16.68 16.33
CA ILE A 16 -13.26 15.61 16.64
C ILE A 16 -12.04 16.26 17.25
N ASP A 17 -11.76 15.91 18.50
CA ASP A 17 -10.54 16.30 19.17
C ASP A 17 -9.50 15.20 18.93
N LEU A 18 -8.61 15.40 17.96
CA LEU A 18 -7.42 14.56 17.88
C LEU A 18 -6.47 15.08 18.96
N VAL A 19 -5.79 14.17 19.66
CA VAL A 19 -4.89 14.46 20.81
C VAL A 19 -3.95 15.67 20.58
N PHE A 20 -3.64 16.00 19.32
CA PHE A 20 -2.78 17.13 18.94
C PHE A 20 -3.43 18.16 18.01
N ILE A 21 -4.65 17.93 17.50
CA ILE A 21 -5.26 18.75 16.44
C ILE A 21 -6.79 18.80 16.63
N GLN A 22 -7.36 20.00 16.82
CA GLN A 22 -8.79 20.22 16.64
C GLN A 22 -9.10 20.38 15.16
N ILE A 23 -9.98 19.52 14.64
CA ILE A 23 -10.44 19.58 13.25
C ILE A 23 -11.78 20.35 13.19
N PRO A 24 -12.03 21.17 12.16
CA PRO A 24 -13.25 21.98 12.04
C PRO A 24 -14.54 21.17 12.17
N GLN A 25 -15.58 21.82 12.69
CA GLN A 25 -16.89 21.19 12.86
C GLN A 25 -17.43 20.68 11.53
N ALA A 26 -17.62 19.37 11.47
CA ALA A 26 -18.30 18.71 10.38
C ALA A 26 -19.27 17.67 10.95
N SER A 27 -20.15 17.16 10.11
CA SER A 27 -21.01 16.05 10.50
C SER A 27 -20.16 14.79 10.66
N LEU A 28 -20.52 13.93 11.61
CA LEU A 28 -19.80 12.68 11.89
C LEU A 28 -19.64 11.82 10.63
N ALA A 29 -20.65 11.78 9.76
CA ALA A 29 -20.60 11.07 8.50
C ALA A 29 -19.47 11.56 7.57
N ARG A 30 -19.21 12.87 7.51
CA ARG A 30 -18.12 13.42 6.70
C ARG A 30 -16.76 12.95 7.19
N TRP A 31 -16.56 12.93 8.51
CA TRP A 31 -15.33 12.41 9.12
C TRP A 31 -15.13 10.92 8.84
N LEU A 32 -16.17 10.11 9.03
CA LEU A 32 -16.10 8.67 8.75
C LEU A 32 -15.74 8.38 7.29
N ILE A 33 -16.37 9.08 6.34
CA ILE A 33 -16.08 8.92 4.91
C ILE A 33 -14.65 9.37 4.60
N ALA A 34 -14.21 10.52 5.12
CA ALA A 34 -12.87 11.02 4.90
C ALA A 34 -11.79 10.06 5.44
N SER A 35 -11.94 9.58 6.68
CA SER A 35 -11.04 8.61 7.29
C SER A 35 -11.03 7.28 6.53
N PHE A 36 -12.19 6.81 6.06
CA PHE A 36 -12.28 5.59 5.26
C PHE A 36 -11.53 5.72 3.93
N LEU A 37 -11.75 6.83 3.20
CA LEU A 37 -11.06 7.09 1.94
C LEU A 37 -9.54 7.23 2.15
N LEU A 38 -9.13 7.96 3.18
CA LEU A 38 -7.72 8.07 3.54
C LEU A 38 -7.11 6.70 3.87
N GLY A 39 -7.79 5.89 4.68
CA GLY A 39 -7.35 4.53 4.98
C GLY A 39 -7.20 3.66 3.73
N ALA A 40 -8.15 3.73 2.81
CA ALA A 40 -8.10 2.99 1.54
C ALA A 40 -6.91 3.43 0.67
N LEU A 41 -6.67 4.74 0.54
CA LEU A 41 -5.54 5.28 -0.22
C LEU A 41 -4.20 4.87 0.39
N VAL A 42 -4.07 5.01 1.71
CA VAL A 42 -2.87 4.60 2.46
C VAL A 42 -2.61 3.12 2.23
N SER A 43 -3.62 2.27 2.39
CA SER A 43 -3.50 0.82 2.21
C SER A 43 -3.07 0.45 0.79
N MET A 44 -3.61 1.14 -0.23
CA MET A 44 -3.22 0.93 -1.63
C MET A 44 -1.76 1.30 -1.89
N ILE A 45 -1.27 2.39 -1.30
CA ILE A 45 0.13 2.83 -1.41
C ILE A 45 1.06 1.78 -0.79
N PHE A 46 0.79 1.37 0.46
CA PHE A 46 1.62 0.39 1.16
C PHE A 46 1.61 -0.97 0.43
N GLY A 47 0.46 -1.43 -0.03
CA GLY A 47 0.35 -2.66 -0.83
C GLY A 47 1.15 -2.58 -2.13
N SER A 48 1.07 -1.45 -2.84
CA SER A 48 1.79 -1.24 -4.10
C SER A 48 3.31 -1.24 -3.89
N LEU A 49 3.79 -0.55 -2.85
CA LEU A 49 5.22 -0.52 -2.48
C LEU A 49 5.75 -1.92 -2.15
N ALA A 50 4.98 -2.73 -1.43
CA ALA A 50 5.35 -4.11 -1.14
C ALA A 50 5.51 -4.92 -2.43
N VAL A 51 4.56 -4.83 -3.36
CA VAL A 51 4.63 -5.54 -4.65
C VAL A 51 5.85 -5.11 -5.48
N VAL A 52 6.14 -3.82 -5.54
CA VAL A 52 7.32 -3.30 -6.26
C VAL A 52 8.62 -3.80 -5.63
N ALA A 53 8.72 -3.80 -4.30
CA ALA A 53 9.88 -4.32 -3.58
C ALA A 53 10.08 -5.82 -3.86
N LEU A 54 9.01 -6.62 -3.83
CA LEU A 54 9.05 -8.04 -4.16
C LEU A 54 9.50 -8.28 -5.61
N LYS A 55 8.93 -7.57 -6.58
CA LYS A 55 9.34 -7.66 -7.99
C LYS A 55 10.81 -7.31 -8.20
N THR A 56 11.30 -6.31 -7.46
CA THR A 56 12.71 -5.89 -7.53
C THR A 56 13.64 -6.97 -6.98
N ARG A 57 13.30 -7.56 -5.83
CA ARG A 57 14.05 -8.68 -5.24
C ARG A 57 14.06 -9.89 -6.17
N LEU A 58 12.91 -10.24 -6.75
CA LEU A 58 12.78 -11.34 -7.70
C LEU A 58 13.66 -11.12 -8.94
N ARG A 59 13.63 -9.91 -9.52
CA ARG A 59 14.50 -9.57 -10.67
C ARG A 59 15.98 -9.68 -10.32
N ARG A 60 16.39 -9.24 -9.12
CA ARG A 60 17.77 -9.35 -8.66
C ARG A 60 18.20 -10.81 -8.48
N ALA A 61 17.37 -11.62 -7.85
CA ALA A 61 17.62 -13.05 -7.67
C ALA A 61 17.75 -13.79 -9.01
N ASN A 62 16.84 -13.53 -9.96
CA ASN A 62 16.93 -14.12 -11.30
C ASN A 62 18.20 -13.73 -12.05
N ARG A 63 18.67 -12.47 -11.90
CA ARG A 63 19.95 -12.06 -12.49
C ARG A 63 21.14 -12.81 -11.90
N GLN A 64 21.15 -13.03 -10.58
CA GLN A 64 22.20 -13.79 -9.89
C GLN A 64 22.19 -15.28 -10.27
N LEU A 65 21.01 -15.89 -10.43
CA LEU A 65 20.89 -17.25 -10.93
C LEU A 65 21.43 -17.36 -12.36
N ASN A 66 21.07 -16.43 -13.24
CA ASN A 66 21.55 -16.41 -14.61
C ASN A 66 23.07 -16.20 -14.71
N SER A 67 23.66 -15.37 -13.86
CA SER A 67 25.13 -15.21 -13.84
C SER A 67 25.82 -16.47 -13.33
N SER A 68 25.30 -17.06 -12.25
CA SER A 68 25.86 -18.29 -11.65
C SER A 68 25.79 -19.46 -12.63
N ASN A 69 24.67 -19.63 -13.34
CA ASN A 69 24.54 -20.67 -14.37
C ASN A 69 25.55 -20.48 -15.52
N ARG A 70 25.80 -19.24 -15.97
CA ARG A 70 26.81 -18.96 -17.00
C ARG A 70 28.22 -19.31 -16.54
N GLU A 71 28.55 -19.10 -15.27
CA GLU A 71 29.84 -19.49 -14.70
C GLU A 71 29.99 -21.01 -14.64
N LEU A 72 28.93 -21.73 -14.23
CA LEU A 72 28.91 -23.20 -14.26
C LEU A 72 29.07 -23.75 -15.67
N ASP A 73 28.39 -23.18 -16.67
CA ASP A 73 28.50 -23.61 -18.06
C ASP A 73 29.91 -23.39 -18.63
N LYS A 74 30.56 -22.27 -18.26
CA LYS A 74 31.97 -22.01 -18.61
C LYS A 74 32.92 -23.02 -17.96
N LEU A 75 32.72 -23.34 -16.68
CA LEU A 75 33.54 -24.33 -15.99
C LEU A 75 33.36 -25.74 -16.57
N LYS A 76 32.13 -26.11 -16.91
CA LYS A 76 31.84 -27.40 -17.58
C LYS A 76 32.49 -27.49 -18.95
N THR A 77 32.41 -26.43 -19.76
CA THR A 77 33.05 -26.42 -21.09
C THR A 77 34.58 -26.41 -21.00
N ALA A 78 35.17 -25.73 -20.03
CA ALA A 78 36.62 -25.74 -19.79
C ALA A 78 37.14 -27.07 -19.21
N SER A 79 36.30 -27.84 -18.52
CA SER A 79 36.64 -29.17 -17.98
C SER A 79 36.55 -30.30 -19.00
N ILE A 80 35.86 -30.10 -20.12
CA ILE A 80 35.60 -31.12 -21.15
C ILE A 80 36.49 -30.90 -22.40
N ALA A 81 37.20 -29.77 -22.47
CA ALA A 81 38.24 -29.48 -23.46
C ALA A 81 39.63 -29.85 -22.93
#